data_AF-A0A833LS31-F1
#
_entry.id   AF-A0A833LS31-F1
#
_cell.length_a   1.000
_cell.length_b   1.000
_cell.length_c   1.000
_cell.angle_alpha   90.00
_cell.angle_beta   90.00
_cell.angle_gamma   90.00
#
_symmetry.space_group_name_H-M   'P 1'
#
loop_
_entity.id
_entity.type
_entity.pdbx_description
1 polymer ?
#
loop_
_entity_poly.entity_id
_entity_poly.type
_entity_poly.pdbx_seq_one_letter_code
_entity_poly.pdbx_strand_id
1 'polypeptide(L)'
;MLEKITDKNTRLFAERRISENVHHDFVVHRTVPVSPSEIPSGTPLVLGREFHDLLYRISDRKPLNARERKLLPWLVTCRDALRENGAGYLEPEVELEAGSNLPRGRCDLMAHGGLAELGIIEVKVVGHLPAEPEDAHLLQLAGYAVLAEEVYDEHRIWAAVAYVSLRERQIRLFVHKGTGRLRGISRHLIAA
;
A
#
# COMPACT_ATOMS: atom_id res chain seq x y z
N MET A 1 -10.46 1.27 10.29
CA MET A 1 -9.50 2.18 9.65
C MET A 1 -10.22 3.13 8.70
N LEU A 2 -10.94 2.61 7.70
CA LEU A 2 -11.64 3.43 6.69
C LEU A 2 -12.54 4.53 7.29
N GLU A 3 -13.22 4.26 8.39
CA GLU A 3 -14.06 5.24 9.11
C GLU A 3 -13.30 6.48 9.61
N LYS A 4 -11.97 6.38 9.75
CA LYS A 4 -11.09 7.50 10.16
C LYS A 4 -10.50 8.26 8.98
N ILE A 5 -10.62 7.73 7.76
CA ILE A 5 -10.19 8.38 6.52
C ILE A 5 -11.33 9.27 6.02
N THR A 6 -11.56 10.36 6.75
CA THR A 6 -12.58 11.38 6.42
C THR A 6 -11.91 12.58 5.76
N ASP A 7 -12.66 13.36 4.98
CA ASP A 7 -12.15 14.60 4.36
C ASP A 7 -11.48 15.54 5.37
N LYS A 8 -12.08 15.65 6.57
CA LYS A 8 -11.53 16.45 7.68
C LYS A 8 -10.16 15.93 8.11
N ASN A 9 -10.05 14.63 8.39
CA ASN A 9 -8.80 14.03 8.86
C ASN A 9 -7.73 14.03 7.78
N THR A 10 -8.09 13.73 6.53
CA THR A 10 -7.19 13.79 5.38
C THR A 10 -6.63 15.19 5.18
N ARG A 11 -7.48 16.23 5.29
CA ARG A 11 -7.01 17.62 5.20
C ARG A 11 -6.06 17.99 6.33
N LEU A 12 -6.39 17.65 7.58
CA LEU A 12 -5.53 17.91 8.74
C LEU A 12 -4.19 17.17 8.65
N PHE A 13 -4.22 15.94 8.13
CA PHE A 13 -3.02 15.15 7.86
C PHE A 13 -2.15 15.83 6.80
N ALA A 14 -2.74 16.26 5.69
CA ALA A 14 -2.03 16.94 4.60
C ALA A 14 -1.37 18.26 5.08
N GLU A 15 -2.10 19.08 5.83
CA GLU A 15 -1.60 20.35 6.38
C GLU A 15 -0.37 20.12 7.27
N ARG A 16 -0.43 19.14 8.18
CA ARG A 16 0.70 18.78 9.06
C ARG A 16 1.86 18.15 8.30
N ARG A 17 1.58 17.28 7.33
CA ARG A 17 2.61 16.66 6.48
C ARG A 17 3.41 17.73 5.73
N ILE A 18 2.71 18.73 5.19
CA ILE A 18 3.32 19.86 4.48
C ILE A 18 4.11 20.74 5.46
N SER A 19 3.54 21.13 6.59
CA SER A 19 4.22 22.01 7.57
C SER A 19 5.48 21.36 8.15
N GLU A 20 5.45 20.04 8.34
CA GLU A 20 6.58 19.25 8.79
C GLU A 20 7.54 18.87 7.65
N ASN A 21 7.24 19.18 6.39
CA ASN A 21 8.07 18.81 5.24
C ASN A 21 8.33 17.29 5.19
N VAL A 22 7.27 16.49 5.34
CA VAL A 22 7.32 15.02 5.28
C VAL A 22 7.05 14.55 3.85
N HIS A 23 8.07 13.93 3.25
CA HIS A 23 8.05 13.39 1.89
C HIS A 23 8.39 11.91 1.88
N HIS A 24 8.12 11.24 0.77
CA HIS A 24 8.67 9.93 0.48
C HIS A 24 10.19 10.07 0.26
N ASP A 25 10.95 9.03 0.60
CA ASP A 25 12.41 9.03 0.46
C ASP A 25 12.84 8.82 -0.99
N PHE A 26 12.08 8.02 -1.74
CA PHE A 26 12.33 7.77 -3.17
C PHE A 26 11.10 7.18 -3.86
N VAL A 27 11.11 7.24 -5.19
CA VAL A 27 10.06 6.69 -6.05
C VAL A 27 10.62 5.57 -6.92
N VAL A 28 9.89 4.46 -7.00
CA VAL A 28 10.20 3.35 -7.91
C VAL A 28 9.19 3.34 -9.05
N HIS A 29 9.69 3.37 -10.28
CA HIS A 29 8.87 3.27 -11.49
C HIS A 29 9.17 1.97 -12.22
N ARG A 30 8.14 1.22 -12.58
CA ARG A 30 8.27 0.00 -13.39
C ARG A 30 7.26 0.00 -14.53
N THR A 31 7.73 -0.41 -15.70
CA THR A 31 6.87 -0.76 -16.82
C THR A 31 6.56 -2.24 -16.76
N VAL A 32 5.30 -2.59 -16.98
CA VAL A 32 4.81 -3.96 -17.01
C VAL A 32 4.93 -4.50 -18.44
N PRO A 33 5.64 -5.63 -18.66
CA PRO A 33 5.95 -6.13 -20.00
C PRO A 33 4.76 -6.88 -20.62
N VAL A 34 3.72 -6.14 -21.01
CA VAL A 34 2.51 -6.69 -21.66
C VAL A 34 2.18 -5.92 -22.94
N SER A 35 1.63 -6.63 -23.91
CA SER A 35 1.12 -6.01 -25.13
C SER A 35 -0.18 -5.23 -24.85
N PRO A 36 -0.49 -4.18 -25.63
CA PRO A 36 -1.75 -3.45 -25.46
C PRO A 36 -3.01 -4.32 -25.57
N SER A 37 -2.96 -5.39 -26.37
CA SER A 37 -4.05 -6.38 -26.52
C SER A 37 -4.30 -7.24 -25.28
N GLU A 38 -3.34 -7.30 -24.35
CA GLU A 38 -3.45 -8.09 -23.13
C GLU A 38 -4.00 -7.29 -21.95
N ILE A 39 -4.20 -5.97 -22.12
CA ILE A 39 -4.74 -5.09 -21.07
C ILE A 39 -6.18 -5.53 -20.73
N PRO A 40 -6.46 -5.87 -19.46
CA PRO A 40 -7.82 -6.21 -19.03
C PRO A 40 -8.79 -5.04 -19.25
N SER A 41 -9.95 -5.35 -19.82
CA SER A 41 -11.07 -4.40 -19.92
C SER A 41 -11.85 -4.34 -18.61
N GLY A 42 -12.17 -3.15 -18.13
CA GLY A 42 -13.00 -2.96 -16.95
C GLY A 42 -12.87 -1.54 -16.38
N THR A 43 -13.70 -1.23 -15.38
CA THR A 43 -13.51 0.00 -14.59
C THR A 43 -12.36 -0.20 -13.60
N PRO A 44 -11.67 0.87 -13.17
CA PRO A 44 -10.61 0.78 -12.16
C PRO A 44 -11.08 0.09 -10.87
N LEU A 45 -12.33 0.31 -10.44
CA LEU A 45 -12.89 -0.33 -9.27
C LEU A 45 -12.99 -1.86 -9.41
N VAL A 46 -13.49 -2.35 -10.55
CA VAL A 46 -13.62 -3.79 -10.81
C VAL A 46 -12.26 -4.44 -10.91
N LEU A 47 -11.35 -3.85 -11.70
CA LEU A 47 -9.99 -4.35 -11.85
C LEU A 47 -9.21 -4.28 -10.53
N GLY A 48 -9.48 -3.27 -9.70
CA GLY A 48 -8.92 -3.13 -8.37
C GLY A 48 -9.30 -4.30 -7.47
N ARG A 49 -10.59 -4.61 -7.37
CA ARG A 49 -11.06 -5.77 -6.59
C ARG A 49 -10.39 -7.06 -7.06
N GLU A 50 -10.36 -7.30 -8.36
CA GLU A 50 -9.75 -8.52 -8.92
C GLU A 50 -8.23 -8.59 -8.68
N PHE A 51 -7.55 -7.45 -8.70
CA PHE A 51 -6.12 -7.38 -8.42
C PHE A 51 -5.82 -7.64 -6.94
N HIS A 52 -6.63 -7.10 -6.03
CA HIS A 52 -6.52 -7.37 -4.60
C HIS A 52 -6.86 -8.83 -4.29
N ASP A 53 -7.91 -9.39 -4.89
CA ASP A 53 -8.21 -10.82 -4.79
C ASP A 53 -7.00 -11.67 -5.22
N LEU A 54 -6.33 -11.30 -6.33
CA LEU A 54 -5.12 -11.98 -6.79
C LEU A 54 -3.92 -11.81 -5.84
N LEU A 55 -3.75 -10.65 -5.22
CA LEU A 55 -2.74 -10.42 -4.18
C LEU A 55 -2.92 -11.41 -3.02
N TYR A 56 -4.16 -11.71 -2.65
CA TYR A 56 -4.47 -12.60 -1.53
C TYR A 56 -4.17 -14.07 -1.87
N ARG A 57 -4.35 -14.43 -3.13
CA ARG A 57 -4.06 -15.78 -3.64
C ARG A 57 -2.59 -16.15 -3.66
N ILE A 58 -1.68 -15.24 -3.30
CA ILE A 58 -0.27 -15.57 -3.03
C ILE A 58 -0.15 -16.73 -2.01
N SER A 59 -1.10 -16.86 -1.09
CA SER A 59 -1.08 -17.88 -0.03
C SER A 59 -1.78 -19.20 -0.41
N ASP A 60 -2.72 -19.23 -1.36
CA ASP A 60 -3.73 -20.30 -1.42
C ASP A 60 -3.42 -21.50 -2.32
N ARG A 61 -2.27 -21.51 -3.02
CA ARG A 61 -1.79 -22.58 -3.94
C ARG A 61 -2.81 -23.07 -4.99
N LYS A 62 -3.97 -22.44 -5.14
CA LYS A 62 -5.00 -22.87 -6.08
C LYS A 62 -4.62 -22.45 -7.51
N PRO A 63 -5.03 -23.20 -8.55
CA PRO A 63 -4.83 -22.79 -9.94
C PRO A 63 -5.53 -21.47 -10.25
N LEU A 64 -4.87 -20.59 -10.99
CA LEU A 64 -5.44 -19.31 -11.43
C LEU A 64 -6.36 -19.52 -12.64
N ASN A 65 -7.50 -18.85 -12.62
CA ASN A 65 -8.42 -18.77 -13.75
C ASN A 65 -7.86 -17.85 -14.85
N ALA A 66 -8.48 -17.86 -16.03
CA ALA A 66 -7.97 -17.11 -17.18
C ALA A 66 -7.94 -15.59 -16.94
N ARG A 67 -8.85 -15.06 -16.12
CA ARG A 67 -8.95 -13.63 -15.82
C ARG A 67 -7.86 -13.19 -14.84
N GLU A 68 -7.64 -13.94 -13.78
CA GLU A 68 -6.55 -13.73 -12.82
C GLU A 68 -5.18 -13.81 -13.50
N ARG A 69 -4.99 -14.77 -14.42
CA ARG A 69 -3.75 -14.88 -15.19
C ARG A 69 -3.41 -13.61 -15.98
N LYS A 70 -4.40 -12.86 -16.44
CA LYS A 70 -4.15 -11.58 -17.11
C LYS A 70 -3.57 -10.53 -16.18
N LEU A 71 -3.84 -10.61 -14.87
CA LEU A 71 -3.35 -9.63 -13.89
C LEU A 71 -1.95 -9.98 -13.36
N LEU A 72 -1.47 -11.21 -13.59
CA LEU A 72 -0.18 -11.69 -13.11
C LEU A 72 1.01 -10.80 -13.46
N PRO A 73 1.16 -10.28 -14.69
CA PRO A 73 2.33 -9.45 -15.03
C PRO A 73 2.47 -8.23 -14.12
N TRP A 74 1.35 -7.59 -13.76
CA TRP A 74 1.32 -6.48 -12.81
C TRP A 74 1.66 -6.93 -11.40
N LEU A 75 1.10 -8.05 -10.95
CA LEU A 75 1.41 -8.58 -9.62
C LEU A 75 2.89 -8.92 -9.48
N VAL A 76 3.45 -9.64 -10.46
CA VAL A 76 4.88 -10.02 -10.48
C VAL A 76 5.74 -8.77 -10.49
N THR A 77 5.47 -7.81 -11.37
CA THR A 77 6.22 -6.56 -11.44
C THR A 77 6.15 -5.76 -10.12
N CYS A 78 5.00 -5.74 -9.45
CA CYS A 78 4.83 -5.08 -8.16
C CYS A 78 5.69 -5.76 -7.08
N ARG A 79 5.61 -7.10 -7.00
CA ARG A 79 6.36 -7.89 -6.02
C ARG A 79 7.87 -7.78 -6.23
N ASP A 80 8.32 -7.81 -7.48
CA ASP A 80 9.74 -7.68 -7.80
C ASP A 80 10.23 -6.28 -7.43
N ALA A 81 9.45 -5.23 -7.72
CA ALA A 81 9.77 -3.88 -7.26
C ALA A 81 9.90 -3.78 -5.73
N LEU A 82 9.02 -4.45 -4.97
CA LEU A 82 9.10 -4.49 -3.51
C LEU A 82 10.33 -5.29 -3.01
N ARG A 83 10.62 -6.44 -3.65
CA ARG A 83 11.76 -7.30 -3.33
C ARG A 83 13.11 -6.65 -3.62
N GLU A 84 13.21 -5.88 -4.70
CA GLU A 84 14.39 -5.06 -5.00
C GLU A 84 14.66 -4.01 -3.92
N ASN A 85 13.64 -3.65 -3.13
CA ASN A 85 13.75 -2.83 -1.93
C ASN A 85 13.91 -3.65 -0.64
N GLY A 86 14.27 -4.93 -0.79
CA GLY A 86 14.65 -5.86 0.26
C GLY A 86 13.49 -6.58 0.96
N ALA A 87 12.23 -6.40 0.52
CA ALA A 87 11.11 -7.14 1.08
C ALA A 87 11.33 -8.65 0.88
N GLY A 88 11.55 -9.41 1.96
CA GLY A 88 11.83 -10.85 1.89
C GLY A 88 10.57 -11.66 1.68
N TYR A 89 9.63 -11.51 2.61
CA TYR A 89 8.31 -12.14 2.58
C TYR A 89 7.22 -11.06 2.54
N LEU A 90 6.16 -11.31 1.77
CA LEU A 90 5.00 -10.43 1.65
C LEU A 90 3.77 -11.21 2.10
N GLU A 91 3.19 -10.75 3.20
CA GLU A 91 2.00 -11.32 3.82
C GLU A 91 0.78 -10.47 3.46
N PRO A 92 -0.20 -11.01 2.72
CA PRO A 92 -1.40 -10.27 2.35
C PRO A 92 -2.45 -10.24 3.48
N GLU A 93 -3.29 -9.20 3.48
CA GLU A 93 -4.52 -9.12 4.30
C GLU A 93 -4.29 -9.24 5.80
N VAL A 94 -3.21 -8.63 6.32
CA VAL A 94 -2.90 -8.71 7.75
C VAL A 94 -3.88 -7.86 8.54
N GLU A 95 -4.65 -8.52 9.40
CA GLU A 95 -5.52 -7.84 10.36
C GLU A 95 -4.68 -7.22 11.47
N LEU A 96 -4.91 -5.94 11.70
CA LEU A 96 -4.24 -5.13 12.70
C LEU A 96 -5.28 -4.60 13.68
N GLU A 97 -5.18 -5.08 14.92
CA GLU A 97 -6.02 -4.68 16.03
C GLU A 97 -5.13 -4.37 17.23
N ALA A 98 -4.97 -3.08 17.50
CA ALA A 98 -4.34 -2.57 18.72
C ALA A 98 -5.42 -2.28 19.79
N GLY A 99 -5.01 -1.87 20.99
CA GLY A 99 -5.91 -1.61 22.12
C GLY A 99 -7.12 -0.69 21.82
N SER A 100 -8.05 -0.61 22.77
CA SER A 100 -9.43 -0.09 22.57
C SER A 100 -9.58 1.31 21.95
N ASN A 101 -8.55 2.14 21.95
CA ASN A 101 -8.62 3.54 21.51
C ASN A 101 -8.19 3.75 20.06
N LEU A 102 -7.72 2.71 19.38
CA LEU A 102 -7.32 2.73 17.99
C LEU A 102 -8.31 1.94 17.12
N PRO A 103 -8.52 2.35 15.86
CA PRO A 103 -9.41 1.63 14.97
C PRO A 103 -8.75 0.31 14.55
N ARG A 104 -9.54 -0.75 14.38
CA ARG A 104 -9.08 -1.97 13.71
C ARG A 104 -8.93 -1.73 12.22
N GLY A 105 -8.09 -2.50 11.55
CA GLY A 105 -7.95 -2.41 10.11
C GLY A 105 -7.27 -3.61 9.50
N ARG A 106 -7.21 -3.65 8.18
CA ARG A 106 -6.55 -4.70 7.43
C ARG A 106 -5.70 -4.06 6.35
N CYS A 107 -4.39 -4.26 6.39
CA CYS A 107 -3.51 -3.73 5.36
C CYS A 107 -3.42 -4.70 4.18
N ASP A 108 -3.18 -4.16 2.99
CA ASP A 108 -3.10 -4.99 1.78
C ASP A 108 -1.93 -5.97 1.84
N LEU A 109 -0.75 -5.48 2.25
CA LEU A 109 0.47 -6.26 2.37
C LEU A 109 1.30 -5.78 3.57
N MET A 110 1.81 -6.74 4.31
CA MET A 110 2.89 -6.56 5.28
C MET A 110 4.16 -7.21 4.74
N ALA A 111 5.26 -6.48 4.73
CA ALA A 111 6.56 -7.00 4.37
C ALA A 111 7.35 -7.39 5.61
N HIS A 112 7.99 -8.55 5.56
CA HIS A 112 9.00 -8.98 6.52
C HIS A 112 10.37 -8.85 5.86
N GLY A 113 11.19 -7.96 6.40
CA GLY A 113 12.46 -7.50 5.82
C GLY A 113 12.33 -6.27 4.91
N GLY A 114 13.48 -5.78 4.43
CA GLY A 114 13.59 -4.63 3.56
C GLY A 114 14.43 -3.52 4.14
N LEU A 115 13.88 -2.31 4.11
CA LEU A 115 14.51 -1.12 4.69
C LEU A 115 14.49 -1.14 6.22
N ALA A 116 13.67 -2.00 6.81
CA ALA A 116 13.62 -2.37 8.21
C ALA A 116 13.05 -3.80 8.37
N GLU A 117 12.90 -4.29 9.61
CA GLU A 117 12.38 -5.64 9.89
C GLU A 117 10.93 -5.80 9.43
N LEU A 118 10.12 -4.73 9.55
CA LEU A 118 8.72 -4.71 9.15
C LEU A 118 8.44 -3.59 8.14
N GLY A 119 7.59 -3.88 7.16
CA GLY A 119 7.08 -2.92 6.20
C GLY A 119 5.57 -2.98 6.05
N ILE A 120 4.92 -1.84 5.81
CA ILE A 120 3.49 -1.79 5.46
C ILE A 120 3.34 -1.26 4.05
N ILE A 121 2.57 -1.93 3.22
CA ILE A 121 2.35 -1.54 1.83
C ILE A 121 0.85 -1.42 1.56
N GLU A 122 0.45 -0.25 1.10
CA GLU A 122 -0.90 0.00 0.59
C GLU A 122 -0.87 -0.06 -0.94
N VAL A 123 -1.77 -0.84 -1.53
CA VAL A 123 -1.86 -1.02 -2.98
C VAL A 123 -3.10 -0.30 -3.51
N LYS A 124 -2.94 0.46 -4.59
CA LYS A 124 -4.03 1.20 -5.23
C LYS A 124 -4.05 0.96 -6.72
N VAL A 125 -5.14 0.38 -7.22
CA VAL A 125 -5.37 0.26 -8.65
C VAL A 125 -6.06 1.50 -9.18
N VAL A 126 -5.40 2.20 -10.11
CA VAL A 126 -5.82 3.51 -10.61
C VAL A 126 -5.87 3.55 -12.13
N GLY A 127 -6.65 4.46 -12.68
CA GLY A 127 -6.68 4.67 -14.14
C GLY A 127 -5.40 5.33 -14.67
N HIS A 128 -4.81 6.21 -13.86
CA HIS A 128 -3.63 7.01 -14.17
C HIS A 128 -2.72 7.10 -12.95
N LEU A 129 -1.41 6.98 -13.14
CA LEU A 129 -0.46 7.05 -12.04
C LEU A 129 -0.30 8.50 -11.54
N PRO A 130 -0.52 8.76 -10.24
CA PRO A 130 -0.41 10.11 -9.70
C PRO A 130 1.06 10.51 -9.55
N ALA A 131 1.36 11.81 -9.67
CA ALA A 131 2.70 12.36 -9.50
C ALA A 131 3.20 12.26 -8.05
N GLU A 132 2.29 12.40 -7.10
CA GLU A 132 2.50 12.29 -5.66
C GLU A 132 1.43 11.36 -5.07
N PRO A 133 1.67 10.70 -3.93
CA PRO A 133 0.66 9.89 -3.28
C PRO A 133 -0.47 10.78 -2.73
N GLU A 134 -1.70 10.31 -2.85
CA GLU A 134 -2.88 10.99 -2.30
C GLU A 134 -2.83 10.96 -0.77
N ASP A 135 -3.12 12.09 -0.13
CA ASP A 135 -3.01 12.22 1.33
C ASP A 135 -3.92 11.24 2.08
N ALA A 136 -5.07 10.86 1.50
CA ALA A 136 -5.95 9.85 2.08
C ALA A 136 -5.28 8.46 2.15
N HIS A 137 -4.53 8.09 1.11
CA HIS A 137 -3.80 6.83 1.05
C HIS A 137 -2.60 6.84 1.98
N LEU A 138 -1.90 7.98 2.08
CA LEU A 138 -0.83 8.15 3.06
C LEU A 138 -1.35 8.10 4.50
N LEU A 139 -2.50 8.72 4.79
CA LEU A 139 -3.11 8.65 6.12
C LEU A 139 -3.50 7.21 6.47
N GLN A 140 -4.07 6.46 5.52
CA GLN A 140 -4.40 5.05 5.69
C GLN A 140 -3.14 4.21 5.97
N LEU A 141 -2.09 4.38 5.15
CA LEU A 141 -0.79 3.72 5.32
C LEU A 141 -0.16 4.04 6.68
N ALA A 142 -0.13 5.31 7.06
CA ALA A 142 0.39 5.78 8.34
C ALA A 142 -0.41 5.23 9.52
N GLY A 143 -1.73 5.07 9.36
CA GLY A 143 -2.59 4.46 10.36
C GLY A 143 -2.28 2.98 10.55
N TYR A 144 -2.06 2.22 9.48
CA TYR A 144 -1.60 0.84 9.58
C TYR A 144 -0.22 0.72 10.21
N ALA A 145 0.70 1.64 9.91
CA ALA A 145 2.00 1.67 10.58
C ALA A 145 1.90 1.98 12.09
N VAL A 146 0.93 2.79 12.53
CA VAL A 146 0.62 2.99 13.97
C VAL A 146 0.12 1.68 14.58
N LEU A 147 -0.81 0.99 13.93
CA LEU A 147 -1.33 -0.28 14.47
C LEU A 147 -0.26 -1.37 14.53
N ALA A 148 0.58 -1.47 13.49
CA ALA A 148 1.65 -2.44 13.44
C ALA A 148 2.72 -2.19 14.52
N GLU A 149 3.02 -0.93 14.83
CA GLU A 149 3.89 -0.57 15.96
C GLU A 149 3.35 -1.14 17.28
N GLU A 150 2.06 -0.99 17.54
CA GLU A 150 1.43 -1.46 18.78
C GLU A 150 1.29 -2.99 18.85
N VAL A 151 0.98 -3.64 17.71
CA VAL A 151 0.73 -5.09 17.66
C VAL A 151 2.05 -5.89 17.71
N TYR A 152 3.09 -5.40 17.03
CA TYR A 152 4.35 -6.12 16.89
C TYR A 152 5.50 -5.57 17.74
N ASP A 153 5.26 -4.50 18.52
CA ASP A 153 6.30 -3.78 19.29
C ASP A 153 7.48 -3.33 18.41
N GLU A 154 7.18 -2.93 17.17
CA GLU A 154 8.19 -2.54 16.17
C GLU A 154 8.16 -1.04 15.88
N HIS A 155 9.24 -0.37 16.26
CA HIS A 155 9.37 1.08 16.07
C HIS A 155 9.95 1.46 14.71
N ARG A 156 10.68 0.56 14.05
CA ARG A 156 11.28 0.77 12.73
C ARG A 156 10.45 0.09 11.67
N ILE A 157 9.41 0.80 11.22
CA ILE A 157 8.53 0.35 10.15
C ILE A 157 8.79 1.19 8.90
N TRP A 158 9.18 0.55 7.80
CA TRP A 158 9.19 1.19 6.49
C TRP A 158 7.81 1.08 5.83
N ALA A 159 7.51 1.90 4.83
CA ALA A 159 6.21 1.81 4.17
C ALA A 159 6.25 2.21 2.71
N ALA A 160 5.24 1.77 1.94
CA ALA A 160 5.07 2.21 0.58
C ALA A 160 3.59 2.34 0.19
N VAL A 161 3.27 3.32 -0.67
CA VAL A 161 2.03 3.30 -1.47
C VAL A 161 2.39 2.82 -2.87
N ALA A 162 1.84 1.68 -3.28
CA ALA A 162 2.03 1.07 -4.59
C ALA A 162 0.82 1.36 -5.49
N TYR A 163 0.99 2.28 -6.43
CA TYR A 163 0.01 2.55 -7.47
C TYR A 163 0.21 1.65 -8.68
N VAL A 164 -0.85 0.97 -9.10
CA VAL A 164 -0.87 0.05 -10.24
C VAL A 164 -1.84 0.58 -11.29
N SER A 165 -1.33 0.92 -12.47
CA SER A 165 -2.17 1.27 -13.63
C SER A 165 -2.11 0.17 -14.67
N LEU A 166 -3.23 -0.53 -14.87
CA LEU A 166 -3.38 -1.54 -15.92
C LEU A 166 -3.36 -0.91 -17.30
N ARG A 167 -4.04 0.22 -17.44
CA ARG A 167 -4.13 0.94 -18.72
C ARG A 167 -2.79 1.49 -19.17
N GLU A 168 -2.02 2.07 -18.24
CA GLU A 168 -0.71 2.64 -18.55
C GLU A 168 0.40 1.58 -18.57
N ARG A 169 0.10 0.34 -18.11
CA ARG A 169 1.06 -0.76 -17.95
C ARG A 169 2.23 -0.35 -17.07
N GLN A 170 1.93 0.32 -15.97
CA GLN A 170 2.96 0.88 -15.10
C GLN A 170 2.61 0.70 -13.63
N ILE A 171 3.66 0.66 -12.82
CA ILE A 171 3.60 0.62 -11.38
C ILE A 171 4.49 1.72 -10.84
N ARG A 172 4.00 2.43 -9.82
CA ARG A 172 4.73 3.48 -9.11
C ARG A 172 4.64 3.26 -7.60
N LEU A 173 5.79 3.13 -6.95
CA LEU A 173 5.86 3.01 -5.49
C LEU A 173 6.43 4.32 -4.94
N PHE A 174 5.75 4.89 -3.95
CA PHE A 174 6.29 5.97 -3.13
C PHE A 174 6.73 5.37 -1.80
N VAL A 175 8.04 5.37 -1.53
CA VAL A 175 8.62 4.61 -0.42
C VAL A 175 9.10 5.53 0.70
N HIS A 176 8.79 5.16 1.93
CA HIS A 176 9.28 5.77 3.16
C HIS A 176 10.16 4.77 3.91
N LYS A 177 11.44 5.08 4.09
CA LYS A 177 12.43 4.26 4.82
C LYS A 177 12.08 4.13 6.30
N GLY A 178 11.34 5.09 6.84
CA GLY A 178 10.81 5.07 8.19
C GLY A 178 9.51 5.86 8.29
N THR A 179 8.57 5.33 9.06
CA THR A 179 7.22 5.91 9.19
C THR A 179 7.04 6.83 10.39
N GLY A 180 8.06 7.00 11.25
CA GLY A 180 7.92 7.72 12.52
C GLY A 180 7.24 9.09 12.43
N ARG A 181 7.58 9.90 11.41
CA ARG A 181 6.94 11.21 11.19
C ARG A 181 5.48 11.08 10.75
N LEU A 182 5.22 10.19 9.79
CA LEU A 182 3.85 9.89 9.35
C LEU A 182 2.98 9.37 10.50
N ARG A 183 3.52 8.48 11.34
CA ARG A 183 2.84 7.94 12.53
C ARG A 183 2.58 9.03 13.58
N GLY A 184 3.53 9.92 13.81
CA GLY A 184 3.35 11.05 14.74
C GLY A 184 2.17 11.95 14.34
N ILE A 185 2.00 12.19 13.04
CA ILE A 185 0.85 12.95 12.51
C ILE A 185 -0.44 12.12 12.61
N SER A 186 -0.42 10.86 12.15
CA SER A 186 -1.64 10.04 11.99
C SER A 186 -2.24 9.58 13.32
N ARG A 187 -1.41 9.27 14.33
CA ARG A 187 -1.84 8.68 15.62
C ARG A 187 -2.95 9.49 16.28
N HIS A 188 -2.84 10.82 16.27
CA HIS A 188 -3.85 11.71 16.84
C HIS A 188 -5.14 11.82 16.01
N LEU A 189 -5.07 11.56 14.71
CA LEU A 189 -6.20 11.70 13.78
C LEU A 189 -7.05 10.42 13.73
N ILE A 190 -6.44 9.27 13.96
CA ILE A 190 -7.12 7.98 13.92
C ILE A 190 -7.60 7.51 15.29
N ALA A 191 -7.00 7.99 16.39
CA ALA A 191 -7.48 7.71 17.73
C ALA A 191 -8.93 8.19 17.91
N ALA A 192 -9.70 7.47 18.73
CA ALA A 192 -11.09 7.79 19.05
C ALA A 192 -11.23 9.02 19.95
#